data_AF-A0A2A4Y3N9-F1
#
_entry.id   AF-A0A2A4Y3N9-F1
#
_cell.length_a   1.000
_cell.length_b   1.000
_cell.length_c   1.000
_cell.angle_alpha   90.00
_cell.angle_beta   90.00
_cell.angle_gamma   90.00
#
_symmetry.space_group_name_H-M   'P 1'
#
loop_
_entity.id
_entity.type
_entity.pdbx_description
1 polymer ?
#
loop_
_entity_poly.entity_id
_entity_poly.type
_entity_poly.pdbx_seq_one_letter_code
_entity_poly.pdbx_strand_id
1 'polypeptide(L)'
;MNTSHVNTALPPHIYASINLIVTASSIYIMSLLGLHEDYFFLPVIALAVGYALFYFIRQCRNQHKVPSLNPYTAFHIDNTFNIKQLFRRAIVRYVVWLMVLYSGYQFYQFAPLYNDAAHHSTHLLFESFLYWYLWLGIPYFALTLTLKSSRCEDFYDPAIRFIHIFKQIIFRSLRGDSSRSIFRVLHKKYNRKVFLNLFMRAYFVPVMVEQITPTITSTLTLLYREIGNHELLGMIFLISMALWLLDILNAAVAYCLESRWLENRSRSIDLTVGGWLVGMPELLRSTQRYYRLPICFCAVYRQQSNR
;
A
#
# COMPACT_ATOMS: atom_id res chain seq x y z
N MET A 1 1.38 17.90 -25.34
CA MET A 1 -0.06 17.70 -25.08
C MET A 1 -0.23 17.29 -23.62
N ASN A 2 -0.66 18.22 -22.76
CA ASN A 2 -1.04 17.91 -21.38
C ASN A 2 -2.46 17.37 -21.40
N THR A 3 -2.63 16.07 -21.61
CA THR A 3 -3.90 15.42 -21.28
C THR A 3 -3.98 15.38 -19.77
N SER A 4 -4.80 16.26 -19.19
CA SER A 4 -5.16 16.20 -17.78
C SER A 4 -5.78 14.81 -17.55
N HIS A 5 -4.99 13.91 -16.97
CA HIS A 5 -5.52 12.66 -16.46
C HIS A 5 -6.50 13.04 -15.37
N VAL A 6 -7.79 13.06 -15.70
CA VAL A 6 -8.84 13.13 -14.70
C VAL A 6 -8.73 11.82 -13.92
N ASN A 7 -7.90 11.82 -12.88
CA ASN A 7 -7.87 10.77 -11.89
C ASN A 7 -9.26 10.78 -11.27
N THR A 8 -10.10 9.86 -11.70
CA THR A 8 -11.45 9.76 -11.19
C THR A 8 -11.39 9.13 -9.81
N ALA A 9 -11.07 9.96 -8.82
CA ALA A 9 -11.10 9.61 -7.42
C ALA A 9 -12.46 8.96 -7.04
N LEU A 10 -12.45 8.12 -6.01
CA LEU A 10 -13.69 7.63 -5.42
C LEU A 10 -14.59 8.82 -5.08
N PRO A 11 -15.91 8.76 -5.38
CA PRO A 11 -16.84 9.75 -4.90
C PRO A 11 -16.74 9.86 -3.37
N PRO A 12 -16.68 11.08 -2.79
CA PRO A 12 -16.41 11.25 -1.36
C PRO A 12 -17.37 10.49 -0.44
N HIS A 13 -18.64 10.41 -0.82
CA HIS A 13 -19.66 9.69 -0.04
C HIS A 13 -19.42 8.16 -0.03
N ILE A 14 -18.97 7.58 -1.15
CA ILE A 14 -18.66 6.14 -1.22
C ILE A 14 -17.41 5.84 -0.41
N TYR A 15 -16.39 6.69 -0.54
CA TYR A 15 -15.17 6.59 0.26
C TYR A 15 -15.50 6.62 1.76
N ALA A 16 -16.26 7.63 2.22
CA ALA A 16 -16.65 7.73 3.63
C ALA A 16 -17.48 6.52 4.09
N SER A 17 -18.44 6.07 3.28
CA SER A 17 -19.30 4.93 3.62
C SER A 17 -18.52 3.63 3.78
N ILE A 18 -17.63 3.30 2.83
CA ILE A 18 -16.79 2.10 2.89
C ILE A 18 -15.93 2.14 4.17
N ASN A 19 -15.32 3.28 4.46
CA ASN A 19 -14.50 3.46 5.66
C ASN A 19 -15.27 3.25 6.95
N LEU A 20 -16.43 3.89 7.09
CA LEU A 20 -17.27 3.77 8.27
C LEU A 20 -17.74 2.33 8.47
N ILE A 21 -18.21 1.67 7.40
CA ILE A 21 -18.67 0.28 7.44
C ILE A 21 -17.53 -0.65 7.85
N VAL A 22 -16.35 -0.54 7.23
CA VAL A 22 -15.21 -1.42 7.53
C VAL A 22 -14.70 -1.18 8.95
N THR A 23 -14.58 0.07 9.38
CA THR A 23 -14.10 0.41 10.72
C THR A 23 -15.08 -0.11 11.78
N ALA A 24 -16.38 0.18 11.64
CA ALA A 24 -17.41 -0.29 12.57
C ALA A 24 -17.49 -1.83 12.61
N SER A 25 -17.47 -2.49 11.45
CA SER A 25 -17.49 -3.95 11.37
C SER A 25 -16.24 -4.57 11.99
N SER A 26 -15.09 -3.94 11.83
CA SER A 26 -13.84 -4.41 12.42
C SER A 26 -13.84 -4.32 13.94
N ILE A 27 -14.26 -3.16 14.48
CA ILE A 27 -14.43 -2.97 15.92
C ILE A 27 -15.42 -4.01 16.48
N TYR A 28 -16.54 -4.25 15.79
CA TYR A 28 -17.52 -5.24 16.19
C TYR A 28 -16.99 -6.68 16.14
N ILE A 29 -16.27 -7.05 15.08
CA ILE A 29 -15.68 -8.40 14.96
C ILE A 29 -14.61 -8.62 16.04
N MET A 30 -13.75 -7.63 16.28
CA MET A 30 -12.74 -7.69 17.34
C MET A 30 -13.35 -7.71 18.74
N SER A 31 -14.51 -7.07 18.92
CA SER A 31 -15.22 -7.13 20.20
C SER A 31 -15.84 -8.51 20.47
N LEU A 32 -16.16 -9.27 19.42
CA LEU A 32 -16.67 -10.65 19.51
C LEU A 32 -15.56 -11.69 19.63
N LEU A 33 -14.50 -11.58 18.84
CA LEU A 33 -13.40 -12.55 18.77
C LEU A 33 -12.33 -12.32 19.84
N GLY A 34 -12.34 -11.16 20.50
CA GLY A 34 -11.29 -10.73 21.40
C GLY A 34 -10.13 -10.03 20.68
N LEU A 35 -9.25 -9.42 21.48
CA LEU A 35 -8.05 -8.72 21.02
C LEU A 35 -6.92 -9.71 20.72
N HIS A 36 -7.01 -10.41 19.59
CA HIS A 36 -5.88 -11.19 19.07
C HIS A 36 -5.07 -10.36 18.08
N GLU A 37 -3.75 -10.32 18.27
CA GLU A 37 -2.85 -9.46 17.51
C GLU A 37 -2.83 -9.78 16.01
N ASP A 38 -3.05 -11.06 15.66
CA ASP A 38 -3.14 -11.57 14.30
C ASP A 38 -4.26 -10.89 13.47
N TYR A 39 -5.28 -10.33 14.13
CA TYR A 39 -6.42 -9.71 13.46
C TYR A 39 -6.28 -8.19 13.28
N PHE A 40 -5.27 -7.53 13.84
CA PHE A 40 -5.16 -6.07 13.77
C PHE A 40 -5.00 -5.51 12.34
N PHE A 41 -4.50 -6.32 11.41
CA PHE A 41 -4.37 -5.91 10.01
C PHE A 41 -5.58 -6.30 9.13
N LEU A 42 -6.50 -7.10 9.63
CA LEU A 42 -7.74 -7.46 8.93
C LEU A 42 -8.54 -6.24 8.45
N PRO A 43 -8.68 -5.15 9.23
CA PRO A 43 -9.41 -3.95 8.78
C PRO A 43 -8.75 -3.29 7.57
N VAL A 44 -7.41 -3.26 7.51
CA VAL A 44 -6.65 -2.70 6.38
C VAL A 44 -6.91 -3.54 5.12
N ILE A 45 -6.88 -4.87 5.25
CA ILE A 45 -7.17 -5.78 4.13
C ILE A 45 -8.62 -5.63 3.67
N ALA A 46 -9.58 -5.62 4.61
CA ALA A 46 -11.00 -5.45 4.30
C ALA A 46 -11.25 -4.12 3.57
N LEU A 47 -10.62 -3.05 4.01
CA LEU A 47 -10.71 -1.74 3.36
C LEU A 47 -10.14 -1.77 1.94
N ALA A 48 -8.97 -2.38 1.76
CA ALA A 48 -8.35 -2.55 0.45
C ALA A 48 -9.22 -3.39 -0.49
N VAL A 49 -9.83 -4.47 0.00
CA VAL A 49 -10.77 -5.30 -0.77
C VAL A 49 -12.00 -4.49 -1.17
N GLY A 50 -12.56 -3.68 -0.25
CA GLY A 50 -13.69 -2.80 -0.53
C GLY A 50 -13.40 -1.81 -1.66
N TYR A 51 -12.24 -1.15 -1.62
CA TYR A 51 -11.79 -0.27 -2.70
C TYR A 51 -11.55 -1.00 -4.01
N ALA A 52 -10.83 -2.13 -3.96
CA ALA A 52 -10.55 -2.97 -5.12
C ALA A 52 -11.83 -3.41 -5.82
N LEU A 53 -12.83 -3.87 -5.06
CA LEU A 53 -14.12 -4.31 -5.56
C LEU A 53 -14.89 -3.15 -6.20
N PHE A 54 -14.90 -1.99 -5.55
CA PHE A 54 -15.56 -0.81 -6.12
C PHE A 54 -14.94 -0.39 -7.46
N TYR A 55 -13.60 -0.30 -7.52
CA TYR A 55 -12.90 0.02 -8.77
C TYR A 55 -13.15 -1.02 -9.85
N PHE A 56 -13.21 -2.30 -9.48
CA PHE A 56 -13.50 -3.38 -10.42
C PHE A 56 -14.94 -3.33 -10.95
N ILE A 57 -15.95 -3.18 -10.09
CA ILE A 57 -17.35 -3.02 -10.51
C ILE A 57 -17.49 -1.83 -11.46
N ARG A 58 -16.82 -0.72 -11.14
CA ARG A 58 -16.81 0.46 -12.00
C ARG A 58 -16.15 0.20 -13.35
N GLN A 59 -15.03 -0.54 -13.38
CA GLN A 59 -14.38 -0.98 -14.61
C GLN A 59 -15.36 -1.79 -15.46
N CYS A 60 -16.02 -2.81 -14.90
CA CYS A 60 -16.99 -3.64 -15.62
C CYS A 60 -18.16 -2.82 -16.19
N ARG A 61 -18.70 -1.86 -15.42
CA ARG A 61 -19.81 -0.99 -15.90
C ARG A 61 -19.40 -0.06 -17.05
N ASN A 62 -18.14 0.37 -17.07
CA ASN A 62 -17.65 1.32 -18.06
C ASN A 62 -17.09 0.65 -19.32
N GLN A 63 -16.85 -0.66 -19.33
CA GLN A 63 -16.32 -1.37 -20.49
C GLN A 63 -17.15 -1.21 -21.77
N HIS A 64 -18.47 -1.08 -21.65
CA HIS A 64 -19.37 -0.91 -22.79
C HIS A 64 -19.46 0.54 -23.29
N LYS A 65 -19.03 1.53 -22.48
CA LYS A 65 -19.13 2.96 -22.82
C LYS A 65 -17.83 3.46 -23.42
N VAL A 66 -17.74 3.33 -24.75
CA VAL A 66 -16.82 4.04 -25.66
C VAL A 66 -15.33 3.62 -25.59
N PRO A 67 -14.91 2.63 -26.40
CA PRO A 67 -13.50 2.26 -26.59
C PRO A 67 -12.64 3.33 -27.29
N SER A 68 -13.26 4.29 -27.97
CA SER A 68 -12.58 5.12 -28.97
C SER A 68 -12.01 6.45 -28.46
N LEU A 69 -12.48 6.99 -27.34
CA LEU A 69 -12.15 8.37 -26.96
C LEU A 69 -11.10 8.52 -25.86
N ASN A 70 -10.73 7.43 -25.18
CA ASN A 70 -9.72 7.50 -24.13
C ASN A 70 -8.83 6.25 -24.14
N PRO A 71 -7.73 6.24 -24.94
CA PRO A 71 -6.76 5.14 -24.96
C PRO A 71 -6.05 4.92 -23.61
N TYR A 72 -6.45 5.67 -22.58
CA TYR A 72 -5.91 5.66 -21.22
C TYR A 72 -6.89 5.13 -20.16
N THR A 73 -8.05 4.55 -20.53
CA THR A 73 -8.70 3.57 -19.64
C THR A 73 -7.76 2.37 -19.55
N ALA A 74 -6.77 2.48 -18.66
CA ALA A 74 -5.52 1.73 -18.71
C ALA A 74 -5.69 0.21 -18.54
N PHE A 75 -6.87 -0.26 -18.15
CA PHE A 75 -7.15 -1.65 -17.81
C PHE A 75 -8.15 -2.25 -18.77
N HIS A 76 -7.81 -3.41 -19.32
CA HIS A 76 -8.73 -4.25 -20.08
C HIS A 76 -8.73 -5.66 -19.49
N ILE A 77 -9.85 -6.36 -19.68
CA ILE A 77 -9.93 -7.80 -19.43
C ILE A 77 -9.34 -8.46 -20.66
N ASP A 78 -8.27 -9.21 -20.48
CA ASP A 78 -7.65 -9.97 -21.56
C ASP A 78 -8.50 -11.23 -21.79
N ASN A 79 -9.05 -11.40 -22.99
CA ASN A 79 -9.87 -12.56 -23.35
C ASN A 79 -9.11 -13.59 -24.20
N THR A 80 -7.88 -13.30 -24.63
CA THR A 80 -7.15 -14.10 -25.62
C THR A 80 -5.88 -14.75 -25.08
N PHE A 81 -5.80 -14.94 -23.76
CA PHE A 81 -4.58 -15.40 -23.11
C PHE A 81 -4.38 -16.92 -23.20
N ASN A 82 -3.14 -17.29 -23.52
CA ASN A 82 -2.66 -18.67 -23.35
C ASN A 82 -2.39 -18.92 -21.86
N ILE A 83 -3.10 -19.88 -21.25
CA ILE A 83 -2.99 -20.25 -19.84
C ILE A 83 -1.53 -20.49 -19.42
N LYS A 84 -0.74 -21.18 -20.25
CA LYS A 84 0.69 -21.45 -19.94
C LYS A 84 1.50 -20.16 -19.86
N GLN A 85 1.24 -19.20 -20.75
CA GLN A 85 1.92 -17.92 -20.75
C GLN A 85 1.50 -17.05 -19.56
N LEU A 86 0.21 -17.09 -19.18
CA LEU A 86 -0.32 -16.41 -18.01
C LEU A 86 0.40 -16.88 -16.74
N PHE A 87 0.39 -18.19 -16.47
CA PHE A 87 1.03 -18.75 -15.28
C PHE A 87 2.54 -18.50 -15.27
N ARG A 88 3.22 -18.63 -16.41
CA ARG A 88 4.65 -18.30 -16.49
C ARG A 88 4.92 -16.84 -16.08
N ARG A 89 4.12 -15.89 -16.55
CA ARG A 89 4.26 -14.46 -16.17
C ARG A 89 3.91 -14.23 -14.70
N ALA A 90 2.88 -14.90 -14.19
CA ALA A 90 2.46 -14.81 -12.79
C ALA A 90 3.55 -15.35 -11.85
N ILE A 91 4.08 -16.54 -12.12
CA ILE A 91 5.14 -17.18 -11.33
C ILE A 91 6.39 -16.30 -11.27
N VAL A 92 6.81 -15.73 -12.41
CA VAL A 92 7.99 -14.84 -12.44
C VAL A 92 7.80 -13.61 -11.55
N ARG A 93 6.61 -12.97 -11.57
CA ARG A 93 6.31 -11.82 -10.69
C ARG A 93 6.22 -12.24 -9.23
N TYR A 94 5.57 -13.37 -8.97
CA TYR A 94 5.44 -13.97 -7.65
C TYR A 94 6.81 -14.21 -7.01
N VAL A 95 7.72 -14.89 -7.72
CA VAL A 95 9.06 -15.20 -7.20
C VAL A 95 9.86 -13.92 -6.89
N VAL A 96 9.78 -12.90 -7.74
CA VAL A 96 10.51 -11.64 -7.48
C VAL A 96 9.94 -10.90 -6.27
N TRP A 97 8.62 -10.81 -6.17
CA TRP A 97 7.99 -10.18 -5.00
C TRP A 97 8.19 -10.99 -3.72
N LEU A 98 8.21 -12.33 -3.80
CA LEU A 98 8.59 -13.20 -2.69
C LEU A 98 9.99 -12.87 -2.19
N MET A 99 10.96 -12.71 -3.09
CA MET A 99 12.33 -12.31 -2.71
C MET A 99 12.34 -10.92 -2.04
N VAL A 100 11.59 -9.95 -2.56
CA VAL A 100 11.52 -8.60 -2.00
C VAL A 100 10.90 -8.62 -0.59
N LEU A 101 9.77 -9.30 -0.43
CA LEU A 101 9.06 -9.42 0.86
C LEU A 101 9.90 -10.18 1.88
N TYR A 102 10.50 -11.31 1.48
CA TYR A 102 11.38 -12.10 2.34
C TYR A 102 12.63 -11.31 2.74
N SER A 103 13.24 -10.57 1.82
CA SER A 103 14.39 -9.70 2.14
C SER A 103 13.98 -8.59 3.13
N GLY A 104 12.77 -8.04 2.99
CA GLY A 104 12.22 -7.09 3.95
C GLY A 104 12.05 -7.71 5.33
N TYR A 105 11.42 -8.88 5.42
CA TYR A 105 11.27 -9.63 6.67
C TYR A 105 12.62 -9.89 7.36
N GLN A 106 13.61 -10.41 6.62
CA GLN A 106 14.95 -10.63 7.14
C GLN A 106 15.62 -9.32 7.60
N PHE A 107 15.43 -8.24 6.84
CA PHE A 107 15.96 -6.92 7.22
C PHE A 107 15.42 -6.46 8.58
N TYR A 108 14.12 -6.59 8.85
CA TYR A 108 13.56 -6.18 10.14
C TYR A 108 14.00 -7.08 11.30
N GLN A 109 14.20 -8.38 11.06
CA GLN A 109 14.73 -9.27 12.10
C GLN A 109 16.17 -8.94 12.48
N PHE A 110 17.03 -8.63 11.50
CA PHE A 110 18.44 -8.35 11.76
C PHE A 110 18.73 -6.90 12.12
N ALA A 111 17.83 -5.96 11.85
CA ALA A 111 18.01 -4.56 12.19
C ALA A 111 17.78 -4.32 13.70
N PRO A 112 18.82 -3.93 14.48
CA PRO A 112 18.70 -3.80 15.94
C PRO A 112 17.60 -2.84 16.38
N LEU A 113 17.33 -1.80 15.59
CA LEU A 113 16.28 -0.80 15.86
C LEU A 113 14.87 -1.42 15.92
N TYR A 114 14.63 -2.48 15.14
CA TYR A 114 13.32 -3.11 15.01
C TYR A 114 13.22 -4.43 15.77
N ASN A 115 14.30 -4.89 16.40
CA ASN A 115 14.35 -6.17 17.13
C ASN A 115 13.97 -6.03 18.62
N ASP A 116 13.10 -5.07 18.94
CA ASP A 116 12.59 -4.85 20.30
C ASP A 116 11.11 -5.25 20.39
N ALA A 117 10.63 -5.53 21.60
CA ALA A 117 9.23 -5.88 21.87
C ALA A 117 8.25 -4.81 21.39
N ALA A 118 8.67 -3.55 21.34
CA ALA A 118 7.89 -2.43 20.82
C ALA A 118 7.52 -2.57 19.33
N HIS A 119 8.21 -3.42 18.56
CA HIS A 119 7.95 -3.64 17.13
C HIS A 119 7.38 -5.03 16.85
N HIS A 120 6.85 -5.71 17.87
CA HIS A 120 6.31 -7.06 17.73
C HIS A 120 5.17 -7.13 16.70
N SER A 121 4.29 -6.12 16.65
CA SER A 121 3.21 -6.01 15.67
C SER A 121 3.73 -6.01 14.22
N THR A 122 4.84 -5.32 13.96
CA THR A 122 5.49 -5.33 12.65
C THR A 122 6.01 -6.71 12.26
N HIS A 123 6.64 -7.44 13.18
CA HIS A 123 7.13 -8.81 12.92
C HIS A 123 5.98 -9.77 12.62
N LEU A 124 4.92 -9.74 13.44
CA LEU A 124 3.72 -10.54 13.24
C LEU A 124 3.04 -10.24 11.91
N LEU A 125 2.99 -8.97 11.50
CA LEU A 125 2.48 -8.60 10.18
C LEU A 125 3.29 -9.28 9.08
N PHE A 126 4.62 -9.13 9.08
CA PHE A 126 5.44 -9.69 8.01
C PHE A 126 5.36 -11.21 7.96
N GLU A 127 5.33 -11.88 9.11
CA GLU A 127 5.16 -13.33 9.20
C GLU A 127 3.82 -13.78 8.60
N SER A 128 2.72 -13.20 9.09
CA SER A 128 1.37 -13.50 8.61
C SER A 128 1.19 -13.18 7.14
N PHE A 129 1.69 -12.01 6.70
CA PHE A 129 1.59 -11.58 5.32
C PHE A 129 2.42 -12.46 4.39
N LEU A 130 3.63 -12.87 4.79
CA LEU A 130 4.45 -13.80 4.02
C LEU A 130 3.75 -15.15 3.89
N TYR A 131 3.17 -15.67 4.97
CA TYR A 131 2.41 -16.91 4.96
C TYR A 131 1.22 -16.86 4.00
N TRP A 132 0.39 -15.80 4.07
CA TRP A 132 -0.71 -15.61 3.12
C TRP A 132 -0.22 -15.43 1.69
N TYR A 133 0.88 -14.71 1.51
CA TYR A 133 1.47 -14.46 0.21
C TYR A 133 1.91 -15.77 -0.48
N LEU A 134 2.43 -16.74 0.28
CA LEU A 134 2.83 -18.04 -0.27
C LEU A 134 1.69 -18.73 -1.02
N TRP A 135 0.47 -18.71 -0.45
CA TRP A 135 -0.72 -19.35 -1.02
C TRP A 135 -1.47 -18.46 -2.01
N LEU A 136 -1.65 -17.18 -1.69
CA LEU A 136 -2.50 -16.26 -2.44
C LEU A 136 -1.75 -15.49 -3.53
N GLY A 137 -0.42 -15.46 -3.50
CA GLY A 137 0.39 -14.66 -4.42
C GLY A 137 0.21 -15.07 -5.89
N ILE A 138 0.30 -16.36 -6.21
CA ILE A 138 0.10 -16.84 -7.60
C ILE A 138 -1.34 -16.59 -8.08
N PRO A 139 -2.40 -16.98 -7.35
CA PRO A 139 -3.79 -16.65 -7.70
C PRO A 139 -3.98 -15.15 -7.93
N TYR A 140 -3.42 -14.31 -7.05
CA TYR A 140 -3.49 -12.86 -7.17
C TYR A 140 -2.86 -12.35 -8.47
N PHE A 141 -1.65 -12.77 -8.83
CA PHE A 141 -1.02 -12.32 -10.08
C PHE A 141 -1.72 -12.84 -11.32
N ALA A 142 -2.19 -14.09 -11.32
CA ALA A 142 -2.96 -14.65 -12.43
C ALA A 142 -4.25 -13.83 -12.65
N LEU A 143 -5.02 -13.63 -11.58
CA LEU A 143 -6.26 -12.85 -11.61
C LEU A 143 -6.01 -11.40 -12.03
N THR A 144 -4.93 -10.77 -11.54
CA THR A 144 -4.54 -9.41 -11.93
C THR A 144 -4.14 -9.31 -13.40
N LEU A 145 -3.41 -10.28 -13.93
CA LEU A 145 -3.00 -10.34 -15.33
C LEU A 145 -4.20 -10.56 -16.27
N THR A 146 -5.22 -11.30 -15.82
CA THR A 146 -6.44 -11.55 -16.60
C THR A 146 -7.41 -10.37 -16.55
N LEU A 147 -7.75 -9.89 -15.35
CA LEU A 147 -8.84 -8.92 -15.17
C LEU A 147 -8.39 -7.45 -15.22
N LYS A 148 -7.12 -7.17 -14.93
CA LYS A 148 -6.51 -5.84 -14.99
C LYS A 148 -5.21 -5.85 -15.80
N SER A 149 -5.29 -6.36 -17.03
CA SER A 149 -4.18 -6.34 -17.97
C SER A 149 -3.89 -4.91 -18.43
N SER A 150 -2.61 -4.52 -18.41
CA SER A 150 -2.14 -3.22 -18.88
C SER A 150 -0.64 -3.22 -19.12
N ARG A 151 -0.21 -2.90 -20.35
CA ARG A 151 1.22 -2.79 -20.68
C ARG A 151 1.89 -1.62 -19.98
N CYS A 152 1.17 -0.51 -19.82
CA CYS A 152 1.69 0.68 -19.14
C CYS A 152 1.95 0.37 -17.66
N GLU A 153 1.00 -0.26 -16.97
CA GLU A 153 1.16 -0.61 -15.56
C GLU A 153 2.16 -1.74 -15.33
N ASP A 154 2.29 -2.67 -16.28
CA ASP A 154 3.35 -3.70 -16.26
C ASP A 154 4.75 -3.06 -16.33
N PHE A 155 4.91 -1.98 -17.08
CA PHE A 155 6.17 -1.23 -17.14
C PHE A 155 6.52 -0.57 -15.81
N TYR A 156 5.55 -0.22 -14.96
CA TYR A 156 5.81 0.35 -13.64
C TYR A 156 5.86 -0.69 -12.52
N ASP A 157 5.64 -1.97 -12.82
CA ASP A 157 5.70 -3.02 -11.83
C ASP A 157 7.13 -3.22 -11.28
N PRO A 158 7.35 -3.08 -9.97
CA PRO A 158 8.66 -3.28 -9.37
C PRO A 158 9.29 -4.63 -9.74
N ALA A 159 8.51 -5.71 -9.79
CA ALA A 159 9.02 -7.04 -10.10
C ALA A 159 9.61 -7.11 -11.52
N ILE A 160 8.90 -6.56 -12.51
CA ILE A 160 9.38 -6.51 -13.90
C ILE A 160 10.65 -5.66 -13.98
N ARG A 161 10.70 -4.56 -13.23
CA ARG A 161 11.87 -3.68 -13.20
C ARG A 161 13.09 -4.34 -12.60
N PHE A 162 12.93 -5.07 -11.50
CA PHE A 162 14.01 -5.86 -10.94
C PHE A 162 14.59 -6.84 -11.96
N ILE A 163 13.73 -7.56 -12.69
CA ILE A 163 14.18 -8.50 -13.74
C ILE A 163 14.99 -7.77 -14.81
N HIS A 164 14.50 -6.62 -15.29
CA HIS A 164 15.21 -5.84 -16.31
C HIS A 164 16.55 -5.28 -15.81
N ILE A 165 16.58 -4.78 -14.57
CA ILE A 165 17.80 -4.27 -13.93
C ILE A 165 18.81 -5.40 -13.79
N PHE A 166 18.39 -6.54 -13.25
CA PHE A 166 19.23 -7.71 -13.04
C PHE A 166 19.80 -8.26 -14.36
N LYS A 167 18.94 -8.40 -15.38
CA LYS A 167 19.38 -8.80 -16.73
C LYS A 167 20.41 -7.83 -17.32
N GLN A 168 20.23 -6.52 -17.15
CA GLN A 168 21.18 -5.51 -17.63
C GLN A 168 22.52 -5.57 -16.87
N ILE A 169 22.48 -5.80 -15.56
CA ILE A 169 23.68 -5.95 -14.73
C ILE A 169 24.46 -7.20 -15.14
N ILE A 170 23.80 -8.37 -15.24
CA ILE A 170 24.44 -9.62 -15.67
C ILE A 170 25.06 -9.47 -17.05
N PHE A 171 24.29 -8.95 -18.02
CA PHE A 171 24.78 -8.84 -19.39
C PHE A 171 26.02 -7.94 -19.49
N ARG A 172 26.05 -6.82 -18.76
CA ARG A 172 27.22 -5.92 -18.71
C ARG A 172 28.40 -6.55 -17.98
N SER A 173 28.13 -7.27 -16.89
CA SER A 173 29.16 -8.01 -16.16
C SER A 173 29.82 -9.08 -17.02
N LEU A 174 29.03 -9.85 -17.79
CA LEU A 174 29.54 -10.89 -18.69
C LEU A 174 30.34 -10.31 -19.87
N ARG A 175 30.05 -9.07 -20.29
CA ARG A 175 30.81 -8.36 -21.31
C ARG A 175 32.16 -7.81 -20.80
N GLY A 176 32.37 -7.79 -19.48
CA GLY A 176 33.54 -7.17 -18.87
C GLY A 176 33.46 -5.63 -18.84
N ASP A 177 32.26 -5.05 -18.85
CA ASP A 177 32.09 -3.60 -18.70
C ASP A 177 32.61 -3.13 -17.32
N SER A 178 33.12 -1.90 -17.26
CA SER A 178 33.53 -1.30 -15.97
C SER A 178 32.40 -1.24 -14.94
N SER A 179 32.74 -1.34 -13.65
CA SER A 179 31.77 -1.23 -12.54
C SER A 179 30.94 0.05 -12.62
N ARG A 180 31.53 1.17 -13.06
CA ARG A 180 30.80 2.45 -13.28
C ARG A 180 29.67 2.31 -14.31
N SER A 181 29.90 1.54 -15.39
CA SER A 181 28.85 1.24 -16.38
C SER A 181 27.73 0.41 -15.76
N ILE A 182 28.06 -0.58 -14.93
CA ILE A 182 27.08 -1.43 -14.25
C ILE A 182 26.20 -0.58 -13.31
N PHE A 183 26.81 0.22 -12.44
CA PHE A 183 26.06 1.09 -11.51
C PHE A 183 25.22 2.15 -12.21
N ARG A 184 25.60 2.60 -13.43
CA ARG A 184 24.79 3.53 -14.24
C ARG A 184 23.38 2.98 -14.54
N VAL A 185 23.19 1.65 -14.54
CA VAL A 185 21.85 1.04 -14.69
C VAL A 185 20.93 1.45 -13.54
N LEU A 186 21.43 1.49 -12.30
CA LEU A 186 20.65 1.86 -11.11
C LEU A 186 20.33 3.36 -11.10
N HIS A 187 21.21 4.19 -11.67
CA HIS A 187 21.01 5.65 -11.78
C HIS A 187 19.96 6.07 -12.80
N LYS A 188 19.42 5.16 -13.62
CA LYS A 188 18.33 5.49 -14.56
C LYS A 188 17.12 6.00 -13.77
N LYS A 189 16.55 7.14 -14.20
CA LYS A 189 15.42 7.84 -13.54
C LYS A 189 14.30 6.90 -13.07
N TYR A 190 13.87 5.98 -13.94
CA TYR A 190 12.80 5.03 -13.65
C TYR A 190 13.19 3.97 -12.62
N ASN A 191 14.41 3.44 -12.69
CA ASN A 191 14.89 2.43 -11.75
C ASN A 191 15.00 3.04 -10.35
N ARG A 192 15.62 4.23 -10.26
CA ARG A 192 15.72 5.01 -9.02
C ARG A 192 14.35 5.26 -8.40
N LYS A 193 13.33 5.57 -9.21
CA LYS A 193 11.96 5.78 -8.73
C LYS A 193 11.37 4.52 -8.08
N VAL A 194 11.59 3.35 -8.67
CA VAL A 194 11.11 2.07 -8.10
C VAL A 194 11.81 1.76 -6.77
N PHE A 195 13.14 1.90 -6.72
CA PHE A 195 13.88 1.71 -5.47
C PHE A 195 13.44 2.69 -4.39
N LEU A 196 13.22 3.96 -4.75
CA LEU A 196 12.73 4.96 -3.82
C LEU A 196 11.34 4.60 -3.30
N ASN A 197 10.41 4.15 -4.16
CA ASN A 197 9.09 3.69 -3.73
C ASN A 197 9.19 2.54 -2.71
N LEU A 198 10.03 1.55 -2.98
CA LEU A 198 10.24 0.43 -2.06
C LEU A 198 10.89 0.86 -0.74
N PHE A 199 11.87 1.76 -0.80
CA PHE A 199 12.50 2.33 0.39
C PHE A 199 11.49 3.10 1.25
N MET A 200 10.67 3.94 0.62
CA MET A 200 9.63 4.68 1.32
C MET A 200 8.62 3.76 1.99
N ARG A 201 8.26 2.64 1.34
CA ARG A 201 7.38 1.63 1.92
C ARG A 201 8.03 0.88 3.06
N ALA A 202 9.30 0.49 2.92
CA ALA A 202 10.06 -0.10 4.01
C ALA A 202 10.15 0.85 5.22
N TYR A 203 10.17 2.17 5.00
CA TYR A 203 10.12 3.10 6.12
C TYR A 203 8.70 3.21 6.73
N PHE A 204 7.68 3.41 5.91
CA PHE A 204 6.34 3.74 6.41
C PHE A 204 5.50 2.54 6.87
N VAL A 205 5.75 1.33 6.35
CA VAL A 205 4.98 0.14 6.73
C VAL A 205 5.05 -0.12 8.23
N PRO A 206 6.23 -0.23 8.86
CA PRO A 206 6.32 -0.41 10.32
C PRO A 206 5.62 0.72 11.08
N VAL A 207 5.84 1.97 10.69
CA VAL A 207 5.25 3.15 11.34
C VAL A 207 3.72 3.08 11.34
N MET A 208 3.11 2.67 10.23
CA MET A 208 1.65 2.54 10.14
C MET A 208 1.15 1.37 10.99
N VAL A 209 1.86 0.25 10.99
CA VAL A 209 1.49 -0.96 11.76
C VAL A 209 1.52 -0.69 13.26
N GLU A 210 2.59 -0.08 13.75
CA GLU A 210 2.72 0.25 15.17
C GLU A 210 1.73 1.33 15.64
N GLN A 211 1.09 2.05 14.71
CA GLN A 211 -0.01 2.98 15.04
C GLN A 211 -1.38 2.29 15.09
N ILE A 212 -1.61 1.26 14.26
CA ILE A 212 -2.91 0.57 14.17
C ILE A 212 -3.23 -0.15 15.48
N THR A 213 -2.32 -1.01 15.95
CA THR A 213 -2.51 -1.87 17.12
C THR A 213 -2.94 -1.10 18.39
N PRO A 214 -2.19 -0.08 18.86
CA PRO A 214 -2.59 0.65 20.07
C PRO A 214 -3.86 1.48 19.85
N THR A 215 -4.11 1.97 18.64
CA THR A 215 -5.32 2.76 18.33
C THR A 215 -6.57 1.89 18.37
N ILE A 216 -6.52 0.68 17.80
CA ILE A 216 -7.62 -0.28 17.87
C ILE A 216 -7.91 -0.64 19.33
N THR A 217 -6.86 -1.00 20.09
CA THR A 217 -6.98 -1.39 21.51
C THR A 217 -7.58 -0.26 22.35
N SER A 218 -7.13 0.98 22.14
CA SER A 218 -7.65 2.16 22.85
C SER A 218 -9.11 2.44 22.48
N THR A 219 -9.46 2.31 21.19
CA THR A 219 -10.83 2.50 20.71
C THR A 219 -11.78 1.48 21.32
N LEU A 220 -11.38 0.20 21.36
CA LEU A 220 -12.18 -0.87 21.98
C LEU A 220 -12.31 -0.68 23.49
N THR A 221 -11.23 -0.32 24.18
CA THR A 221 -11.25 -0.07 25.63
C THR A 221 -12.22 1.07 25.98
N LEU A 222 -12.17 2.17 25.22
CA LEU A 222 -13.12 3.27 25.37
C LEU A 222 -14.55 2.85 25.04
N LEU A 223 -14.75 2.07 23.97
CA LEU A 223 -16.07 1.57 23.61
C LEU A 223 -16.70 0.78 24.76
N TYR A 224 -15.98 -0.19 25.34
CA TYR A 224 -16.50 -0.99 26.45
C TYR A 224 -16.78 -0.16 27.70
N ARG A 225 -15.94 0.83 28.01
CA ARG A 225 -16.14 1.73 29.15
C ARG A 225 -17.39 2.59 28.97
N GLU A 226 -17.60 3.16 27.78
CA GLU A 226 -18.65 4.15 27.55
C GLU A 226 -20.03 3.53 27.23
N ILE A 227 -20.08 2.25 26.85
CA ILE A 227 -21.35 1.51 26.72
C ILE A 227 -22.12 1.47 28.06
N GLY A 228 -21.44 1.48 29.20
CA GLY A 228 -22.08 1.47 30.53
C GLY A 228 -22.29 2.85 31.15
N ASN A 229 -21.33 3.76 30.97
CA ASN A 229 -21.28 5.02 31.73
C ASN A 229 -21.93 6.21 30.99
N HIS A 230 -21.97 6.18 29.66
CA HIS A 230 -22.54 7.23 28.82
C HIS A 230 -22.02 8.65 29.13
N GLU A 231 -20.76 8.80 29.53
CA GLU A 231 -20.19 10.11 29.83
C GLU A 231 -19.99 10.89 28.53
N LEU A 232 -20.56 12.10 28.41
CA LEU A 232 -20.46 12.91 27.19
C LEU A 232 -19.00 13.09 26.73
N LEU A 233 -18.10 13.36 27.67
CA LEU A 233 -16.67 13.53 27.38
C LEU A 233 -16.03 12.22 26.89
N GLY A 234 -16.39 11.09 27.49
CA GLY A 234 -15.95 9.76 27.06
C GLY A 234 -16.43 9.43 25.64
N MET A 235 -17.69 9.74 25.32
CA MET A 235 -18.25 9.58 23.98
C MET A 235 -17.53 10.47 22.94
N ILE A 236 -17.17 11.71 23.29
CA ILE A 236 -16.37 12.59 22.42
C ILE A 236 -14.98 11.98 22.16
N PHE A 237 -14.33 11.43 23.20
CA PHE A 237 -13.04 10.76 23.04
C PHE A 237 -13.15 9.48 22.19
N LEU A 238 -14.20 8.69 22.37
CA LEU A 238 -14.47 7.51 21.56
C LEU A 238 -14.64 7.87 20.09
N ILE A 239 -15.47 8.89 19.78
CA ILE A 239 -15.66 9.37 18.41
C ILE A 239 -14.34 9.87 17.82
N SER A 240 -13.55 10.62 18.61
CA SER A 240 -12.26 11.13 18.17
C SER A 240 -11.26 10.00 17.86
N MET A 241 -11.20 8.95 18.70
CA MET A 241 -10.36 7.78 18.46
C MET A 241 -10.84 6.95 17.27
N ALA A 242 -12.15 6.81 17.07
CA ALA A 242 -12.69 6.12 15.90
C ALA A 242 -12.38 6.86 14.59
N LEU A 243 -12.45 8.20 14.58
CA LEU A 243 -12.03 9.02 13.44
C LEU A 243 -10.53 8.92 13.19
N TRP A 244 -9.72 8.89 14.24
CA TRP A 244 -8.28 8.68 14.13
C TRP A 244 -7.93 7.31 13.57
N LEU A 245 -8.61 6.26 14.03
CA LEU A 245 -8.48 4.91 13.50
C LEU A 245 -8.83 4.86 12.02
N LEU A 246 -9.92 5.52 11.60
CA LEU A 246 -10.30 5.61 10.19
C LEU A 246 -9.18 6.23 9.34
N ASP A 247 -8.55 7.31 9.82
CA ASP A 247 -7.45 7.97 9.11
C ASP A 247 -6.22 7.05 9.00
N ILE A 248 -5.83 6.40 10.10
CA ILE A 248 -4.71 5.44 10.12
C ILE A 248 -4.98 4.29 9.16
N LEU A 249 -6.19 3.70 9.15
CA LEU A 249 -6.51 2.59 8.25
C LEU A 249 -6.39 3.00 6.78
N ASN A 250 -6.83 4.21 6.43
CA ASN A 250 -6.67 4.72 5.06
C ASN A 250 -5.21 4.97 4.70
N ALA A 251 -4.45 5.59 5.60
CA ALA A 251 -3.02 5.79 5.42
C ALA A 251 -2.31 4.45 5.25
N ALA A 252 -2.65 3.44 6.07
CA ALA A 252 -2.10 2.10 5.97
C ALA A 252 -2.43 1.44 4.62
N VAL A 253 -3.65 1.55 4.10
CA VAL A 253 -3.98 1.06 2.75
C VAL A 253 -3.11 1.76 1.69
N ALA A 254 -2.94 3.07 1.78
CA ALA A 254 -2.16 3.84 0.80
C ALA A 254 -0.66 3.47 0.82
N TYR A 255 -0.07 3.37 2.01
CA TYR A 255 1.37 3.13 2.17
C TYR A 255 1.74 1.65 2.15
N CYS A 256 0.95 0.77 2.76
CA CYS A 256 1.30 -0.64 2.90
C CYS A 256 0.91 -1.47 1.69
N LEU A 257 -0.23 -1.16 1.04
CA LEU A 257 -0.79 -2.02 -0.01
C LEU A 257 -0.64 -1.36 -1.39
N GLU A 258 0.45 -1.66 -2.11
CA GLU A 258 0.52 -1.36 -3.54
C GLU A 258 -0.26 -2.41 -4.31
N SER A 259 -1.43 -2.05 -4.82
CA SER A 259 -2.19 -2.96 -5.65
C SER A 259 -2.67 -2.29 -6.92
N ARG A 260 -2.63 -3.04 -8.01
CA ARG A 260 -3.22 -2.62 -9.28
C ARG A 260 -4.75 -2.44 -9.15
N TRP A 261 -5.35 -3.17 -8.23
CA TRP A 261 -6.78 -3.10 -7.93
C TRP A 261 -7.17 -1.80 -7.23
N LEU A 262 -6.25 -1.23 -6.45
CA LEU A 262 -6.44 0.01 -5.72
C LEU A 262 -6.15 1.27 -6.54
N GLU A 263 -5.51 1.12 -7.71
CA GLU A 263 -5.08 2.24 -8.56
C GLU A 263 -4.20 3.28 -7.84
N ASN A 264 -3.61 2.91 -6.70
CA ASN A 264 -2.83 3.77 -5.82
C ASN A 264 -1.32 3.75 -6.12
N ARG A 265 -0.92 3.23 -7.30
CA ARG A 265 0.49 3.18 -7.69
C ARG A 265 1.05 4.58 -7.90
N SER A 266 2.16 4.86 -7.22
CA SER A 266 2.86 6.13 -7.31
C SER A 266 3.40 6.38 -8.74
N ARG A 267 2.74 7.27 -9.51
CA ARG A 267 3.15 7.63 -10.89
C ARG A 267 4.20 8.74 -10.93
N SER A 268 4.26 9.57 -9.91
CA SER A 268 5.29 10.58 -9.68
C SER A 268 5.71 10.49 -8.21
N ILE A 269 7.01 10.31 -7.98
CA ILE A 269 7.61 10.54 -6.67
C ILE A 269 8.60 11.65 -6.91
N ASP A 270 8.54 12.70 -6.08
CA ASP A 270 9.54 13.76 -6.13
C ASP A 270 10.91 13.17 -5.81
N LEU A 271 11.80 13.24 -6.79
CA LEU A 271 13.15 12.67 -6.74
C LEU A 271 14.13 13.58 -5.97
N THR A 272 13.68 14.75 -5.52
CA THR A 272 14.49 15.70 -4.78
C THR A 272 14.53 15.28 -3.32
N VAL A 273 15.69 14.83 -2.85
CA VAL A 273 15.92 14.54 -1.41
C VAL A 273 15.59 15.77 -0.56
N GLY A 274 15.67 17.00 -1.10
CA GLY A 274 15.20 18.22 -0.44
C GLY A 274 13.70 18.25 -0.12
N GLY A 275 12.82 17.69 -0.95
CA GLY A 275 11.39 17.55 -0.60
C GLY A 275 11.19 16.60 0.59
N TRP A 276 12.04 15.60 0.70
CA TRP A 276 12.05 14.63 1.79
C TRP A 276 12.75 15.14 3.05
N LEU A 277 13.86 15.87 2.93
CA LEU A 277 14.61 16.50 4.03
C LEU A 277 13.92 17.74 4.57
N VAL A 278 12.91 18.29 3.89
CA VAL A 278 11.98 19.25 4.50
C VAL A 278 10.87 18.50 5.24
N GLY A 279 10.40 17.38 4.70
CA GLY A 279 9.44 16.51 5.38
C GLY A 279 9.98 15.78 6.61
N MET A 280 11.26 15.37 6.62
CA MET A 280 11.85 14.50 7.65
C MET A 280 12.14 15.19 8.97
N PRO A 281 12.70 16.41 9.04
CA PRO A 281 12.85 17.17 10.28
C PRO A 281 11.49 17.58 10.84
N GLU A 282 10.49 17.85 9.99
CA GLU A 282 9.11 18.07 10.41
C GLU A 282 8.48 16.76 10.94
N LEU A 283 8.81 15.60 10.35
CA LEU A 283 8.38 14.28 10.83
C LEU A 283 9.07 13.86 12.13
N LEU A 284 10.36 14.19 12.31
CA LEU A 284 11.13 13.91 13.52
C LEU A 284 10.73 14.86 14.66
N ARG A 285 10.44 16.13 14.34
CA ARG A 285 9.81 17.08 15.29
C ARG A 285 8.35 16.74 15.57
N SER A 286 7.62 16.15 14.62
CA SER A 286 6.25 15.69 14.86
C SER A 286 6.24 14.40 15.66
N THR A 287 7.15 13.42 15.46
CA THR A 287 7.24 12.26 16.36
C THR A 287 7.61 12.63 17.80
N GLN A 288 8.32 13.75 18.04
CA GLN A 288 8.49 14.31 19.38
C GLN A 288 7.31 15.19 19.86
N ARG A 289 6.46 15.71 18.96
CA ARG A 289 5.24 16.47 19.30
C ARG A 289 3.94 15.66 19.26
N TYR A 290 3.94 14.42 18.76
CA TYR A 290 2.77 13.54 18.65
C TYR A 290 2.29 13.01 20.01
N TYR A 291 2.95 13.37 21.11
CA TYR A 291 2.38 13.32 22.47
C TYR A 291 1.42 14.48 22.80
N ARG A 292 1.23 15.47 21.91
CA ARG A 292 0.25 16.56 22.08
C ARG A 292 -0.34 17.05 20.75
N LEU A 293 -1.60 16.67 20.52
CA LEU A 293 -2.62 17.20 19.59
C LEU A 293 -2.69 16.63 18.15
N PRO A 294 -3.92 16.44 17.62
CA PRO A 294 -4.21 15.68 16.40
C PRO A 294 -4.58 16.58 15.21
N ILE A 295 -4.71 15.95 14.04
CA ILE A 295 -5.22 16.50 12.76
C ILE A 295 -4.17 17.27 11.95
N CYS A 296 -3.48 16.56 11.06
CA CYS A 296 -3.06 17.08 9.74
C CYS A 296 -2.30 16.01 8.95
N PHE A 297 -2.94 15.24 8.06
CA PHE A 297 -2.22 14.56 6.96
C PHE A 297 -3.05 14.28 5.69
N CYS A 298 -4.05 15.12 5.39
CA CYS A 298 -4.73 15.07 4.09
C CYS A 298 -4.15 16.07 3.04
N ALA A 299 -3.18 16.91 3.42
CA ALA A 299 -2.67 18.00 2.58
C ALA A 299 -1.63 17.58 1.53
N VAL A 300 -0.92 16.45 1.72
CA VAL A 300 0.19 16.09 0.81
C VAL A 300 -0.30 15.47 -0.51
N TYR A 301 -1.49 14.87 -0.55
CA TYR A 301 -2.02 14.29 -1.80
C TYR A 301 -2.79 15.28 -2.70
N ARG A 302 -3.15 16.48 -2.21
CA ARG A 302 -3.96 17.45 -2.99
C ARG A 302 -3.13 18.41 -3.86
N GLN A 303 -1.81 18.48 -3.68
CA GLN A 303 -0.96 19.38 -4.47
C GLN A 303 -0.59 18.88 -5.88
N GLN A 304 -0.96 17.66 -6.27
CA GLN A 304 -0.68 17.14 -7.63
C GLN A 304 -1.77 17.48 -8.68
N SER A 305 -2.78 18.28 -8.34
CA SER A 305 -3.82 18.70 -9.31
C SER A 305 -3.57 20.08 -9.95
N ASN A 306 -2.56 20.85 -9.52
CA ASN A 306 -2.35 22.24 -9.95
C ASN A 306 -0.93 22.57 -10.46
N ARG A 307 -0.16 21.58 -10.94
CA ARG A 307 1.09 21.82 -11.67
C ARG A 307 1.25 20.88 -12.85
#